data_AF-A0A1Q8QP87-F1
#
_entry.id   AF-A0A1Q8QP87-F1
#
_cell.length_a   1.000
_cell.length_b   1.000
_cell.length_c   1.000
_cell.angle_alpha   90.00
_cell.angle_beta   90.00
_cell.angle_gamma   90.00
#
_symmetry.space_group_name_H-M   'P 1'
#
loop_
_entity.id
_entity.type
_entity.pdbx_description
1 polymer ?
#
loop_
_entity_poly.entity_id
_entity_poly.type
_entity_poly.pdbx_seq_one_letter_code
_entity_poly.pdbx_strand_id
1 'polypeptide(L)'
;MIDLHTHTTFSDGVLIPAELARRAAKAGYRAMAMTDHADHSNLDLIVSNIGRFTAETGAFLGVTVLCGVEITHVPPPLISQLVDRARAAGAQLVVVHGETIVEPVEVGTNLAAIEAGCDILAHPGLITPEEAELAAELGVALEITTRKGHSLTNGHVAVLARRFGAKLVINNDAHEPGDLVNQERRKKVALGAGLTLQEYLQAESNSRDIVSRILGRGRAD
;
A
#
# COMPACT_ATOMS: atom_id res chain seq x y z
N MET A 1 -10.95 10.28 0.74
CA MET A 1 -9.62 9.70 1.01
C MET A 1 -9.51 8.37 0.30
N ILE A 2 -8.29 7.94 -0.02
CA ILE A 2 -7.99 6.63 -0.62
C ILE A 2 -6.96 5.94 0.26
N ASP A 3 -7.14 4.67 0.59
CA ASP A 3 -6.14 3.89 1.34
C ASP A 3 -5.74 2.64 0.57
N LEU A 4 -4.47 2.48 0.25
CA LEU A 4 -4.00 1.38 -0.59
C LEU A 4 -3.22 0.33 0.18
N HIS A 5 -3.25 0.39 1.52
CA HIS A 5 -2.57 -0.56 2.38
C HIS A 5 -3.42 -0.85 3.64
N THR A 6 -4.19 -1.95 3.62
CA THR A 6 -5.04 -2.37 4.74
C THR A 6 -5.15 -3.89 4.82
N HIS A 7 -5.32 -4.43 6.02
CA HIS A 7 -5.30 -5.86 6.32
C HIS A 7 -6.65 -6.36 6.81
N THR A 8 -6.91 -7.64 6.54
CA THR A 8 -8.14 -8.33 6.92
C THR A 8 -7.82 -9.60 7.71
N THR A 9 -8.85 -10.36 8.06
CA THR A 9 -8.69 -11.69 8.68
C THR A 9 -8.06 -12.75 7.77
N PHE A 10 -7.69 -12.41 6.53
CA PHE A 10 -6.91 -13.30 5.67
C PHE A 10 -5.41 -13.29 5.99
N SER A 11 -4.96 -12.33 6.80
CA SER A 11 -3.65 -12.31 7.44
C SER A 11 -3.79 -11.98 8.93
N ASP A 12 -3.35 -10.81 9.39
CA ASP A 12 -3.30 -10.41 10.80
C ASP A 12 -4.21 -9.22 11.15
N GLY A 13 -4.99 -8.73 10.17
CA GLY A 13 -6.10 -7.82 10.42
C GLY A 13 -7.21 -8.47 11.23
N VAL A 14 -7.85 -7.71 12.12
CA VAL A 14 -8.90 -8.24 13.02
C VAL A 14 -10.32 -8.13 12.44
N LEU A 15 -10.45 -7.64 11.20
CA LEU A 15 -11.72 -7.36 10.54
C LEU A 15 -11.88 -8.20 9.29
N ILE A 16 -13.05 -8.81 9.12
CA ILE A 16 -13.41 -9.43 7.84
C ILE A 16 -13.54 -8.34 6.75
N PRO A 17 -13.34 -8.67 5.46
CA PRO A 17 -13.42 -7.71 4.35
C PRO A 17 -14.67 -6.81 4.37
N ALA A 18 -15.85 -7.39 4.62
CA ALA A 18 -17.11 -6.66 4.65
C ALA A 18 -17.16 -5.58 5.75
N GLU A 19 -16.64 -5.90 6.94
CA GLU A 19 -16.64 -4.97 8.06
C GLU A 19 -15.62 -3.85 7.85
N LEU A 20 -14.41 -4.21 7.38
CA LEU A 20 -13.38 -3.24 7.04
C LEU A 20 -13.89 -2.22 6.01
N ALA A 21 -14.46 -2.70 4.90
CA ALA A 21 -15.02 -1.85 3.85
C ALA A 21 -16.15 -0.94 4.39
N ARG A 22 -17.04 -1.47 5.23
CA ARG A 22 -18.13 -0.70 5.83
C ARG A 22 -17.59 0.43 6.73
N ARG A 23 -16.58 0.15 7.53
CA ARG A 23 -15.95 1.15 8.42
C ARG A 23 -15.22 2.22 7.61
N ALA A 24 -14.49 1.84 6.57
CA ALA A 24 -13.85 2.77 5.64
C ALA A 24 -14.88 3.69 4.96
N ALA A 25 -15.97 3.14 4.43
CA ALA A 25 -17.04 3.94 3.84
C ALA A 25 -17.62 4.96 4.85
N LYS A 26 -17.85 4.52 6.10
CA LYS A 26 -18.35 5.40 7.18
C LYS A 26 -17.35 6.49 7.57
N ALA A 27 -16.05 6.22 7.49
CA ALA A 27 -14.98 7.18 7.74
C ALA A 27 -14.70 8.13 6.55
N GLY A 28 -15.43 7.99 5.43
CA GLY A 28 -15.35 8.90 4.28
C GLY A 28 -14.31 8.52 3.24
N TYR A 29 -13.83 7.28 3.26
CA TYR A 29 -12.99 6.72 2.19
C TYR A 29 -13.82 6.56 0.92
N ARG A 30 -13.18 6.73 -0.24
CA ARG A 30 -13.80 6.62 -1.57
C ARG A 30 -13.30 5.41 -2.33
N ALA A 31 -12.04 5.03 -2.09
CA ALA A 31 -11.47 3.76 -2.52
C ALA A 31 -10.57 3.21 -1.41
N MET A 32 -10.42 1.90 -1.38
CA MET A 32 -9.40 1.24 -0.58
C MET A 32 -8.88 -0.05 -1.24
N ALA A 33 -7.70 -0.53 -0.85
CA ALA A 33 -7.20 -1.85 -1.23
C ALA A 33 -7.07 -2.75 -0.01
N MET A 34 -7.47 -4.01 -0.14
CA MET A 34 -7.19 -5.06 0.84
C MET A 34 -5.91 -5.76 0.39
N THR A 35 -4.87 -5.66 1.21
CA THR A 35 -3.48 -6.02 0.88
C THR A 35 -2.91 -6.86 2.00
N ASP A 36 -3.62 -7.91 2.39
CA ASP A 36 -3.19 -8.86 3.41
C ASP A 36 -1.76 -9.35 3.19
N HIS A 37 -1.02 -9.56 4.28
CA HIS A 37 0.32 -10.14 4.25
C HIS A 37 0.34 -11.48 3.54
N ALA A 38 1.25 -11.62 2.57
CA ALA A 38 1.41 -12.84 1.80
C ALA A 38 2.86 -13.24 1.58
N ASP A 39 3.03 -14.56 1.54
CA ASP A 39 4.21 -15.25 1.06
C ASP A 39 3.80 -16.39 0.10
N HIS A 40 4.69 -17.35 -0.12
CA HIS A 40 4.43 -18.48 -1.00
C HIS A 40 3.31 -19.42 -0.50
N SER A 41 2.95 -19.37 0.79
CA SER A 41 2.03 -20.27 1.44
C SER A 41 0.56 -19.88 1.28
N ASN A 42 0.26 -18.58 1.19
CA ASN A 42 -1.10 -18.06 1.30
C ASN A 42 -1.53 -17.10 0.18
N LEU A 43 -0.62 -16.66 -0.70
CA LEU A 43 -0.92 -15.68 -1.76
C LEU A 43 -2.16 -16.03 -2.59
N ASP A 44 -2.24 -17.26 -3.12
CA ASP A 44 -3.37 -17.63 -3.99
C ASP A 44 -4.70 -17.64 -3.22
N LEU A 45 -4.66 -18.04 -1.94
CA LEU A 45 -5.83 -18.04 -1.05
C LEU A 45 -6.34 -16.61 -0.85
N ILE A 46 -5.45 -15.68 -0.55
CA ILE A 46 -5.78 -14.27 -0.33
C ILE A 46 -6.38 -13.68 -1.61
N VAL A 47 -5.63 -13.72 -2.71
CA VAL A 47 -6.03 -13.06 -3.97
C VAL A 47 -7.33 -13.64 -4.49
N SER A 48 -7.52 -14.96 -4.45
CA SER A 48 -8.76 -15.58 -4.92
C SER A 48 -9.98 -15.18 -4.09
N ASN A 49 -9.85 -15.13 -2.76
CA ASN A 49 -10.98 -14.83 -1.88
C ASN A 49 -11.32 -13.33 -1.84
N ILE A 50 -10.30 -12.46 -1.81
CA ILE A 50 -10.51 -11.01 -1.92
C ILE A 50 -11.05 -10.67 -3.32
N GLY A 51 -10.51 -11.28 -4.38
CA GLY A 51 -11.02 -11.13 -5.75
C GLY A 51 -12.50 -11.47 -5.86
N ARG A 52 -12.92 -12.63 -5.32
CA ARG A 52 -14.34 -13.00 -5.25
C ARG A 52 -15.17 -11.99 -4.46
N PHE A 53 -14.70 -11.58 -3.28
CA PHE A 53 -15.40 -10.61 -2.44
C PHE A 53 -15.61 -9.27 -3.17
N THR A 54 -14.56 -8.73 -3.81
CA THR A 54 -14.66 -7.46 -4.55
C THR A 54 -15.63 -7.56 -5.75
N ALA A 55 -15.60 -8.67 -6.49
CA ALA A 55 -16.48 -8.90 -7.63
C ALA A 55 -17.96 -9.04 -7.22
N GLU A 56 -18.25 -9.79 -6.15
CA GLU A 56 -19.63 -10.10 -5.73
C GLU A 56 -20.26 -8.97 -4.89
N THR A 57 -19.46 -8.31 -4.05
CA THR A 57 -19.99 -7.36 -3.06
C THR A 57 -19.65 -5.90 -3.35
N GLY A 58 -18.63 -5.62 -4.17
CA GLY A 58 -18.03 -4.29 -4.32
C GLY A 58 -19.03 -3.19 -4.68
N ALA A 59 -19.99 -3.49 -5.55
CA ALA A 59 -21.03 -2.55 -5.97
C ALA A 59 -21.95 -2.06 -4.81
N PHE A 60 -21.98 -2.77 -3.69
CA PHE A 60 -22.88 -2.50 -2.56
C PHE A 60 -22.18 -1.83 -1.35
N LEU A 61 -20.85 -1.67 -1.38
CA LEU A 61 -20.07 -1.26 -0.21
C LEU A 61 -20.05 0.26 0.03
N GLY A 62 -20.42 1.06 -0.98
CA GLY A 62 -20.34 2.53 -0.91
C GLY A 62 -18.91 3.09 -0.89
N VAL A 63 -17.92 2.22 -1.08
CA VAL A 63 -16.49 2.49 -1.26
C VAL A 63 -15.99 1.55 -2.35
N THR A 64 -15.09 2.02 -3.22
CA THR A 64 -14.42 1.12 -4.18
C THR A 64 -13.42 0.26 -3.42
N VAL A 65 -13.48 -1.07 -3.56
CA VAL A 65 -12.50 -1.98 -2.94
C VAL A 65 -11.69 -2.65 -4.04
N LEU A 66 -10.37 -2.59 -3.90
CA LEU A 66 -9.41 -3.21 -4.81
C LEU A 66 -8.87 -4.50 -4.18
N CYS A 67 -8.71 -5.52 -5.00
CA CYS A 67 -8.02 -6.74 -4.64
C CYS A 67 -6.51 -6.51 -4.76
N GLY A 68 -5.81 -6.52 -3.64
CA GLY A 68 -4.36 -6.43 -3.62
C GLY A 68 -3.74 -7.47 -2.70
N VAL A 69 -2.43 -7.34 -2.52
CA VAL A 69 -1.64 -8.17 -1.61
C VAL A 69 -0.44 -7.36 -1.15
N GLU A 70 0.02 -7.61 0.08
CA GLU A 70 1.35 -7.16 0.51
C GLU A 70 2.29 -8.37 0.57
N ILE A 71 3.38 -8.35 -0.18
CA ILE A 71 4.43 -9.36 -0.07
C ILE A 71 5.28 -9.04 1.15
N THR A 72 5.34 -9.97 2.10
CA THR A 72 5.91 -9.71 3.42
C THR A 72 6.88 -10.82 3.84
N HIS A 73 8.06 -10.43 4.32
CA HIS A 73 9.12 -11.34 4.78
C HIS A 73 9.55 -12.44 3.77
N VAL A 74 9.40 -12.15 2.47
CA VAL A 74 9.90 -13.02 1.40
C VAL A 74 11.38 -12.70 1.14
N PRO A 75 12.27 -13.70 1.03
CA PRO A 75 13.67 -13.47 0.73
C PRO A 75 13.83 -12.61 -0.55
N PRO A 76 14.69 -11.57 -0.55
CA PRO A 76 14.79 -10.62 -1.66
C PRO A 76 14.91 -11.26 -3.06
N PRO A 77 15.70 -12.34 -3.27
CA PRO A 77 15.80 -12.98 -4.59
C PRO A 77 14.49 -13.59 -5.13
N LEU A 78 13.49 -13.79 -4.28
CA LEU A 78 12.20 -14.40 -4.64
C LEU A 78 11.06 -13.37 -4.79
N ILE A 79 11.29 -12.11 -4.45
CA ILE A 79 10.24 -11.07 -4.47
C ILE A 79 9.69 -10.88 -5.88
N SER A 80 10.56 -10.78 -6.90
CA SER A 80 10.13 -10.59 -8.30
C SER A 80 9.19 -11.71 -8.78
N GLN A 81 9.53 -12.97 -8.49
CA GLN A 81 8.68 -14.12 -8.81
C GLN A 81 7.31 -14.01 -8.15
N LEU A 82 7.25 -13.55 -6.90
CA LEU A 82 5.99 -13.48 -6.15
C LEU A 82 5.13 -12.28 -6.57
N VAL A 83 5.75 -11.17 -6.98
CA VAL A 83 5.05 -10.03 -7.62
C VAL A 83 4.37 -10.49 -8.90
N ASP A 84 5.08 -11.24 -9.76
CA ASP A 84 4.51 -11.78 -11.00
C ASP A 84 3.36 -12.76 -10.72
N ARG A 85 3.54 -13.65 -9.73
CA ARG A 85 2.48 -14.59 -9.32
C ARG A 85 1.25 -13.86 -8.79
N ALA A 86 1.41 -12.84 -7.96
CA ALA A 86 0.30 -12.03 -7.46
C ALA A 86 -0.53 -11.44 -8.60
N ARG A 87 0.14 -10.83 -9.59
CA ARG A 87 -0.51 -10.26 -10.77
C ARG A 87 -1.21 -11.35 -11.59
N ALA A 88 -0.55 -12.49 -11.82
CA ALA A 88 -1.14 -13.62 -12.54
C ALA A 88 -2.37 -14.23 -11.83
N ALA A 89 -2.38 -14.22 -10.50
CA ALA A 89 -3.50 -14.67 -9.68
C ALA A 89 -4.68 -13.67 -9.67
N GLY A 90 -4.50 -12.46 -10.20
CA GLY A 90 -5.54 -11.43 -10.30
C GLY A 90 -5.41 -10.27 -9.31
N ALA A 91 -4.29 -10.15 -8.59
CA ALA A 91 -4.05 -8.98 -7.75
C ALA A 91 -3.98 -7.72 -8.63
N GLN A 92 -4.83 -6.74 -8.30
CA GLN A 92 -4.91 -5.47 -9.00
C GLN A 92 -3.85 -4.47 -8.52
N LEU A 93 -3.36 -4.66 -7.29
CA LEU A 93 -2.35 -3.86 -6.62
C LEU A 93 -1.39 -4.80 -5.89
N VAL A 94 -0.08 -4.61 -6.08
CA VAL A 94 0.95 -5.34 -5.32
C VAL A 94 1.73 -4.35 -4.46
N VAL A 95 1.65 -4.53 -3.15
CA VAL A 95 2.45 -3.83 -2.15
C VAL A 95 3.59 -4.75 -1.72
N VAL A 96 4.73 -4.19 -1.34
CA VAL A 96 5.80 -4.96 -0.68
C VAL A 96 6.12 -4.30 0.65
N HIS A 97 6.22 -5.12 1.69
CA HIS A 97 6.59 -4.72 3.04
C HIS A 97 8.06 -4.27 3.05
N GLY A 98 8.31 -2.97 3.15
CA GLY A 98 9.65 -2.42 3.13
C GLY A 98 10.41 -2.60 4.44
N GLU A 99 11.69 -2.22 4.44
CA GLU A 99 12.64 -2.41 5.55
C GLU A 99 12.39 -1.48 6.75
N THR A 100 11.20 -1.59 7.32
CA THR A 100 10.77 -0.80 8.45
C THR A 100 11.66 -1.00 9.68
N ILE A 101 11.80 0.03 10.52
CA ILE A 101 12.73 0.00 11.67
C ILE A 101 12.18 -0.73 12.90
N VAL A 102 10.96 -1.24 12.84
CA VAL A 102 10.27 -1.85 13.98
C VAL A 102 10.11 -3.36 13.85
N GLU A 103 10.54 -3.95 12.74
CA GLU A 103 10.42 -5.38 12.43
C GLU A 103 11.71 -5.91 11.78
N PRO A 104 12.00 -7.22 11.88
CA PRO A 104 13.25 -7.81 11.40
C PRO A 104 13.19 -8.14 9.90
N VAL A 105 12.98 -7.13 9.05
CA VAL A 105 12.95 -7.30 7.59
C VAL A 105 14.37 -7.52 7.05
N GLU A 106 14.51 -8.41 6.06
CA GLU A 106 15.82 -8.72 5.46
C GLU A 106 16.35 -7.53 4.64
N VAL A 107 17.63 -7.19 4.79
CA VAL A 107 18.28 -6.14 4.01
C VAL A 107 18.34 -6.52 2.53
N GLY A 108 18.02 -5.57 1.66
CA GLY A 108 17.87 -5.77 0.21
C GLY A 108 16.41 -5.97 -0.22
N THR A 109 15.46 -6.04 0.72
CA THR A 109 14.03 -6.14 0.43
C THR A 109 13.53 -4.90 -0.32
N ASN A 110 13.94 -3.70 0.10
CA ASN A 110 13.52 -2.45 -0.55
C ASN A 110 13.95 -2.41 -2.02
N LEU A 111 15.24 -2.64 -2.29
CA LEU A 111 15.78 -2.69 -3.64
C LEU A 111 15.08 -3.75 -4.50
N ALA A 112 14.97 -4.98 -4.01
CA ALA A 112 14.33 -6.07 -4.75
C ALA A 112 12.84 -5.81 -5.03
N ALA A 113 12.13 -5.15 -4.12
CA ALA A 113 10.74 -4.73 -4.31
C ALA A 113 10.60 -3.71 -5.45
N ILE A 114 11.50 -2.73 -5.48
CA ILE A 114 11.50 -1.67 -6.49
C ILE A 114 11.87 -2.27 -7.86
N GLU A 115 12.92 -3.09 -7.93
CA GLU A 115 13.34 -3.79 -9.15
C GLU A 115 12.24 -4.73 -9.69
N ALA A 116 11.49 -5.38 -8.80
CA ALA A 116 10.34 -6.21 -9.14
C ALA A 116 9.13 -5.41 -9.69
N GLY A 117 9.12 -4.09 -9.58
CA GLY A 117 8.02 -3.25 -10.06
C GLY A 117 6.73 -3.44 -9.26
N CYS A 118 6.84 -3.54 -7.93
CA CYS A 118 5.67 -3.41 -7.06
C CYS A 118 4.98 -2.04 -7.26
N ASP A 119 3.70 -1.95 -6.96
CA ASP A 119 2.98 -0.69 -7.12
C ASP A 119 3.31 0.30 -5.99
N ILE A 120 3.53 -0.22 -4.77
CA ILE A 120 3.86 0.56 -3.57
C ILE A 120 4.92 -0.20 -2.75
N LEU A 121 5.98 0.50 -2.36
CA LEU A 121 6.88 0.05 -1.29
C LEU A 121 6.38 0.63 0.04
N ALA A 122 5.80 -0.23 0.88
CA ALA A 122 5.23 0.14 2.17
C ALA A 122 6.31 0.44 3.20
N HIS A 123 6.07 1.45 4.04
CA HIS A 123 6.94 1.89 5.14
C HIS A 123 8.42 1.47 5.04
N PRO A 124 9.20 2.02 4.08
CA PRO A 124 10.51 1.50 3.69
C PRO A 124 11.64 1.75 4.70
N GLY A 125 11.30 2.20 5.91
CA GLY A 125 12.27 2.50 6.96
C GLY A 125 13.26 3.58 6.53
N LEU A 126 14.55 3.23 6.60
CA LEU A 126 15.66 4.11 6.24
C LEU A 126 16.11 3.88 4.79
N ILE A 127 15.18 4.01 3.84
CA ILE A 127 15.45 3.89 2.40
C ILE A 127 16.69 4.67 1.97
N THR A 128 17.48 4.13 1.07
CA THR A 128 18.71 4.76 0.58
C THR A 128 18.42 5.79 -0.53
N PRO A 129 19.35 6.73 -0.79
CA PRO A 129 19.28 7.60 -1.97
C PRO A 129 19.09 6.84 -3.28
N GLU A 130 19.82 5.74 -3.46
CA GLU A 130 19.82 4.90 -4.65
C GLU A 130 18.45 4.22 -4.86
N GLU A 131 17.85 3.68 -3.80
CA GLU A 131 16.50 3.11 -3.85
C GLU A 131 15.44 4.17 -4.14
N ALA A 132 15.54 5.37 -3.54
CA ALA A 132 14.59 6.45 -3.79
C ALA A 132 14.67 6.96 -5.24
N GLU A 133 15.87 7.05 -5.81
CA GLU A 133 16.09 7.38 -7.23
C GLU A 133 15.48 6.31 -8.14
N LEU A 134 15.78 5.04 -7.89
CA LEU A 134 15.23 3.94 -8.68
C LEU A 134 13.70 3.85 -8.59
N ALA A 135 13.11 4.11 -7.42
CA ALA A 135 11.67 4.16 -7.25
C ALA A 135 11.03 5.26 -8.12
N ALA A 136 11.70 6.41 -8.26
CA ALA A 136 11.24 7.48 -9.15
C ALA A 136 11.32 7.06 -10.63
N GLU A 137 12.42 6.41 -11.04
CA GLU A 137 12.63 5.94 -12.41
C GLU A 137 11.62 4.86 -12.83
N LEU A 138 11.37 3.87 -11.97
CA LEU A 138 10.46 2.75 -12.24
C LEU A 138 8.99 3.07 -11.91
N GLY A 139 8.73 4.23 -11.30
CA GLY A 139 7.40 4.69 -10.96
C GLY A 139 6.75 3.93 -9.80
N VAL A 140 7.57 3.32 -8.92
CA VAL A 140 7.14 2.68 -7.67
C VAL A 140 6.84 3.79 -6.65
N ALA A 141 5.66 3.75 -6.05
CA ALA A 141 5.31 4.74 -5.03
C ALA A 141 5.91 4.37 -3.67
N LEU A 142 6.42 5.36 -2.95
CA LEU A 142 6.90 5.21 -1.57
C LEU A 142 5.81 5.62 -0.59
N GLU A 143 5.63 4.84 0.47
CA GLU A 143 4.60 5.08 1.45
C GLU A 143 5.04 6.04 2.57
N ILE A 144 4.16 7.00 2.86
CA ILE A 144 4.08 7.69 4.15
C ILE A 144 2.92 7.06 4.92
N THR A 145 3.20 6.38 6.03
CA THR A 145 2.15 5.65 6.77
C THR A 145 1.68 6.40 8.00
N THR A 146 0.40 6.24 8.36
CA THR A 146 -0.11 6.69 9.68
C THR A 146 0.08 5.68 10.79
N ARG A 147 0.59 4.48 10.47
CA ARG A 147 0.77 3.39 11.45
C ARG A 147 1.82 3.73 12.48
N LYS A 148 1.50 3.44 13.75
CA LYS A 148 2.43 3.61 14.88
C LYS A 148 3.67 2.74 14.67
N GLY A 149 4.85 3.24 15.05
CA GLY A 149 6.11 2.53 14.80
C GLY A 149 6.65 2.77 13.39
N HIS A 150 5.98 2.27 12.36
CA HIS A 150 6.43 2.45 10.96
C HIS A 150 6.53 3.94 10.56
N SER A 151 5.64 4.79 11.07
CA SER A 151 5.65 6.24 10.79
C SER A 151 6.88 7.00 11.31
N LEU A 152 7.72 6.38 12.15
CA LEU A 152 8.89 7.03 12.74
C LEU A 152 9.93 7.47 11.68
N THR A 153 9.99 6.81 10.53
CA THR A 153 10.90 7.18 9.44
C THR A 153 10.25 7.99 8.32
N ASN A 154 8.96 8.36 8.43
CA ASN A 154 8.26 9.11 7.38
C ASN A 154 9.01 10.37 6.95
N GLY A 155 9.66 11.08 7.87
CA GLY A 155 10.44 12.28 7.55
C GLY A 155 11.65 11.99 6.66
N HIS A 156 12.32 10.86 6.88
CA HIS A 156 13.42 10.40 6.03
C HIS A 156 12.94 10.06 4.62
N VAL A 157 11.85 9.28 4.53
CA VAL A 157 11.20 8.93 3.25
C VAL A 157 10.78 10.19 2.50
N ALA A 158 10.16 11.17 3.18
CA ALA A 158 9.73 12.42 2.58
C ALA A 158 10.89 13.24 2.00
N VAL A 159 12.02 13.32 2.72
CA VAL A 159 13.21 14.04 2.27
C VAL A 159 13.80 13.40 1.01
N LEU A 160 13.95 12.07 0.99
CA LEU A 160 14.53 11.38 -0.15
C LEU A 160 13.58 11.37 -1.36
N ALA A 161 12.28 11.13 -1.14
CA ALA A 161 11.29 11.21 -2.21
C ALA A 161 11.26 12.59 -2.86
N ARG A 162 11.30 13.67 -2.07
CA ARG A 162 11.42 15.04 -2.60
C ARG A 162 12.70 15.25 -3.40
N ARG A 163 13.84 14.76 -2.88
CA ARG A 163 15.15 14.95 -3.49
C ARG A 163 15.26 14.28 -4.87
N PHE A 164 14.70 13.07 -4.99
CA PHE A 164 14.82 12.24 -6.19
C PHE A 164 13.57 12.22 -7.07
N GLY A 165 12.48 12.87 -6.65
CA GLY A 165 11.24 12.94 -7.41
C GLY A 165 10.37 11.67 -7.32
N ALA A 166 10.60 10.81 -6.33
CA ALA A 166 9.78 9.62 -6.13
C ALA A 166 8.35 9.98 -5.73
N LYS A 167 7.38 9.22 -6.24
CA LYS A 167 5.97 9.43 -5.89
C LYS A 167 5.72 9.00 -4.46
N LEU A 168 5.03 9.84 -3.70
CA LEU A 168 4.53 9.48 -2.37
C LEU A 168 3.06 9.07 -2.42
N VAL A 169 2.68 8.13 -1.56
CA VAL A 169 1.28 7.82 -1.21
C VAL A 169 1.12 7.86 0.30
N ILE A 170 -0.12 8.07 0.78
CA ILE A 170 -0.40 8.10 2.22
C ILE A 170 -1.44 7.04 2.56
N ASN A 171 -1.00 6.02 3.29
CA ASN A 171 -1.84 4.91 3.73
C ASN A 171 -1.80 4.78 5.25
N ASN A 172 -2.66 3.92 5.80
CA ASN A 172 -2.75 3.74 7.25
C ASN A 172 -2.25 2.39 7.76
N ASP A 173 -2.04 1.41 6.87
CA ASP A 173 -1.63 0.06 7.23
C ASP A 173 -2.55 -0.51 8.33
N ALA A 174 -3.86 -0.46 8.04
CA ALA A 174 -4.89 -0.73 9.03
C ALA A 174 -5.05 -2.22 9.33
N HIS A 175 -4.87 -2.57 10.60
CA HIS A 175 -5.08 -3.91 11.14
C HIS A 175 -6.28 -3.96 12.09
N GLU A 176 -6.52 -2.86 12.81
CA GLU A 176 -7.59 -2.70 13.79
C GLU A 176 -8.48 -1.48 13.48
N PRO A 177 -9.73 -1.42 13.97
CA PRO A 177 -10.61 -0.28 13.73
C PRO A 177 -10.01 1.10 14.05
N GLY A 178 -9.09 1.15 15.02
CA GLY A 178 -8.43 2.39 15.45
C GLY A 178 -7.42 2.94 14.44
N ASP A 179 -6.97 2.13 13.48
CA ASP A 179 -6.01 2.56 12.45
C ASP A 179 -6.67 3.37 11.32
N LEU A 180 -7.99 3.23 11.14
CA LEU A 180 -8.73 4.01 10.13
C LEU A 180 -8.81 5.49 10.53
N VAL A 181 -7.93 6.30 9.95
CA VAL A 181 -7.85 7.74 10.22
C VAL A 181 -8.85 8.57 9.40
N ASN A 182 -9.16 9.78 9.87
CA ASN A 182 -9.88 10.78 9.09
C ASN A 182 -8.91 11.69 8.30
N GLN A 183 -9.46 12.53 7.42
CA GLN A 183 -8.65 13.39 6.53
C GLN A 183 -7.77 14.37 7.31
N GLU A 184 -8.28 14.89 8.42
CA GLU A 184 -7.55 15.83 9.26
C GLU A 184 -6.33 15.16 9.90
N ARG A 185 -6.50 13.96 10.47
CA ARG A 185 -5.41 13.19 11.07
C ARG A 185 -4.38 12.78 10.02
N ARG A 186 -4.81 12.30 8.85
CA ARG A 186 -3.93 11.97 7.73
C ARG A 186 -3.09 13.17 7.30
N LYS A 187 -3.73 14.34 7.11
CA LYS A 187 -3.03 15.59 6.77
C LYS A 187 -2.02 15.99 7.85
N LYS A 188 -2.38 15.88 9.13
CA LYS A 188 -1.47 16.17 10.25
C LYS A 188 -0.24 15.26 10.25
N VAL A 189 -0.41 13.96 9.97
CA VAL A 189 0.72 13.02 9.85
C VAL A 189 1.63 13.41 8.68
N ALA A 190 1.07 13.68 7.51
CA ALA A 190 1.84 14.10 6.33
C ALA A 190 2.66 15.38 6.59
N LEU A 191 2.03 16.41 7.16
CA LEU A 191 2.73 17.65 7.51
C LEU A 191 3.76 17.42 8.63
N GLY A 192 3.46 16.55 9.60
CA GLY A 192 4.39 16.15 10.66
C GLY A 192 5.61 15.39 10.14
N ALA A 193 5.46 14.65 9.04
CA ALA A 193 6.56 14.05 8.29
C ALA A 193 7.37 15.07 7.47
N GLY A 194 7.02 16.36 7.51
CA GLY A 194 7.75 17.41 6.79
C GLY A 194 7.35 17.57 5.33
N LEU A 195 6.20 17.01 4.90
CA LEU A 195 5.60 17.36 3.61
C LEU A 195 5.05 18.79 3.67
N THR A 196 5.20 19.51 2.57
CA THR A 196 4.44 20.73 2.32
C THR A 196 2.97 20.40 2.02
N LEU A 197 2.10 21.42 2.06
CA LEU A 197 0.70 21.22 1.68
C LEU A 197 0.57 20.73 0.22
N GLN A 198 1.43 21.20 -0.69
CA GLN A 198 1.40 20.77 -2.08
C GLN A 198 1.83 19.32 -2.24
N GLU A 199 2.87 18.89 -1.51
CA GLU A 199 3.31 17.49 -1.52
C GLU A 199 2.24 16.56 -0.94
N TYR A 200 1.55 16.96 0.12
CA TYR A 200 0.40 16.22 0.65
C TYR A 200 -0.71 16.08 -0.42
N LEU A 201 -1.06 17.17 -1.12
CA LEU A 201 -2.08 17.13 -2.16
C LEU A 201 -1.64 16.27 -3.36
N GLN A 202 -0.35 16.31 -3.70
CA GLN A 202 0.25 15.48 -4.74
C GLN A 202 0.21 14.00 -4.35
N ALA A 203 0.53 13.65 -3.10
CA ALA A 203 0.44 12.28 -2.62
C ALA A 203 -1.00 11.74 -2.69
N GLU A 204 -1.99 12.55 -2.29
CA GLU A 204 -3.40 12.21 -2.47
C GLU A 204 -3.79 12.07 -3.96
N SER A 205 -3.13 12.82 -4.85
CA SER A 205 -3.32 12.68 -6.29
C SER A 205 -2.71 11.40 -6.84
N ASN A 206 -1.51 11.04 -6.41
CA ASN A 206 -0.84 9.81 -6.80
C ASN A 206 -1.71 8.59 -6.44
N SER A 207 -2.33 8.57 -5.26
CA SER A 207 -3.29 7.51 -4.89
C SER A 207 -4.51 7.47 -5.82
N ARG A 208 -5.04 8.62 -6.25
CA ARG A 208 -6.14 8.68 -7.25
C ARG A 208 -5.70 8.15 -8.61
N ASP A 209 -4.48 8.45 -9.03
CA ASP A 209 -3.93 8.01 -10.31
C ASP A 209 -3.74 6.50 -10.33
N ILE A 210 -3.25 5.90 -9.24
CA ILE A 210 -3.13 4.45 -9.08
C ILE A 210 -4.51 3.78 -9.21
N VAL A 211 -5.51 4.26 -8.45
CA VAL A 211 -6.88 3.73 -8.53
C VAL A 211 -7.47 3.88 -9.95
N SER A 212 -7.30 5.05 -10.57
CA SER A 212 -7.84 5.32 -11.91
C SER A 212 -7.20 4.41 -12.97
N ARG A 213 -5.90 4.17 -12.88
CA ARG A 213 -5.16 3.25 -13.75
C ARG A 213 -5.68 1.82 -13.59
N ILE A 214 -5.90 1.36 -12.36
CA ILE A 214 -6.41 0.02 -12.07
C ILE A 214 -7.83 -0.16 -12.63
N LEU A 215 -8.73 0.80 -12.36
CA LEU A 215 -10.11 0.72 -12.84
C LEU A 215 -10.24 0.94 -14.36
N GLY A 216 -9.31 1.68 -14.97
CA GLY A 216 -9.24 1.86 -16.42
C GLY A 216 -8.83 0.60 -17.16
N ARG A 217 -7.93 -0.21 -16.59
CA ARG A 217 -7.52 -1.52 -17.15
C ARG A 217 -8.70 -2.49 -17.25
N GLY A 218 -9.58 -2.52 -16.25
CA GLY A 218 -10.76 -3.40 -16.24
C GLY A 218 -11.92 -2.98 -17.16
N ARG A 219 -11.79 -1.90 -17.94
CA ARG A 219 -12.80 -1.47 -18.94
C ARG A 219 -12.34 -1.68 -20.39
N ALA A 220 -11.11 -2.15 -20.59
CA ALA A 220 -10.50 -2.34 -21.91
C ALA A 220 -10.62 -3.79 -22.43
N ASP A 221 -11.26 -4.67 -21.66
CA ASP A 221 -11.61 -6.05 -22.00
C ASP A 221 -13.14 -6.18 -22.21
#